data_AF-A0A1F8JNR9-F1
#
_entry.id   AF-A0A1F8JNR9-F1
#
_cell.length_a   1.000
_cell.length_b   1.000
_cell.length_c   1.000
_cell.angle_alpha   90.00
_cell.angle_beta   90.00
_cell.angle_gamma   90.00
#
_symmetry.space_group_name_H-M   'P 1'
#
loop_
_entity.id
_entity.type
_entity.pdbx_description
1 polymer ?
#
loop_
_entity_poly.entity_id
_entity_poly.type
_entity_poly.pdbx_seq_one_letter_code
_entity_poly.pdbx_strand_id
1 'polypeptide(L)'
;MSTRTIRCKLQCAQNVAAAFLQTQEAFGQACDAILQEALEAKVRNPIELHRLVYAKVREKFKLSANLTVRAIRRVSAGLFRKKRKQRPLPKQFRNASIEYDARIFTFWEKDFRVSLTTLQGRKKALLCIGDYQKKALLGKKPTCATLVRRGKEWYLNIVVEEEELPLKEGPAVGIDLGLINTVYTSTEFFLEGASRQDFKKQRAKIRASLQSKATRGSHKKLR
;
A
#
# COMPACT_ATOMS: atom_id res chain seq x y z
N MET A 1 18.16 2.18 -6.72
CA MET A 1 16.93 2.47 -7.49
C MET A 1 15.84 2.85 -6.53
N SER A 2 15.22 4.01 -6.73
CA SER A 2 14.16 4.48 -5.84
C SER A 2 12.81 3.99 -6.35
N THR A 3 11.92 3.62 -5.42
CA THR A 3 10.57 3.17 -5.78
C THR A 3 9.55 4.22 -5.37
N ARG A 4 8.67 4.59 -6.31
CA ARG A 4 7.56 5.49 -6.07
C ARG A 4 6.24 4.78 -6.34
N THR A 5 5.22 5.07 -5.53
CA THR A 5 3.86 4.53 -5.76
C THR A 5 2.94 5.60 -6.33
N ILE A 6 2.37 5.33 -7.50
CA ILE A 6 1.41 6.20 -8.19
C ILE A 6 0.00 5.62 -8.01
N ARG A 7 -0.89 6.37 -7.36
CA ARG A 7 -2.30 5.98 -7.22
C ARG A 7 -3.11 6.47 -8.42
N CYS A 8 -3.76 5.53 -9.10
CA CYS A 8 -4.67 5.78 -10.19
C CYS A 8 -6.07 5.27 -9.84
N LYS A 9 -7.12 6.01 -10.17
CA LYS A 9 -8.50 5.51 -10.08
C LYS A 9 -8.77 4.60 -11.28
N LEU A 10 -9.57 3.55 -11.11
CA LEU A 10 -9.97 2.65 -12.18
C LEU A 10 -11.38 3.00 -12.68
N GLN A 11 -11.52 3.13 -13.99
CA GLN A 11 -12.82 3.12 -14.66
C GLN A 11 -13.24 1.67 -14.89
N CYS A 12 -14.07 1.16 -13.98
CA CYS A 12 -14.56 -0.21 -14.02
C CYS A 12 -16.00 -0.21 -14.54
N ALA A 13 -16.25 -0.96 -15.62
CA ALA A 13 -17.60 -1.41 -15.93
C ALA A 13 -18.14 -2.30 -14.78
N GLN A 14 -19.46 -2.40 -14.65
CA GLN A 14 -20.10 -3.07 -13.51
C GLN A 14 -19.67 -4.54 -13.37
N ASN A 15 -19.52 -5.24 -14.48
CA ASN A 15 -19.00 -6.61 -14.52
C ASN A 15 -17.54 -6.73 -14.02
N VAL A 16 -16.68 -5.77 -14.37
CA VAL A 16 -15.28 -5.73 -13.91
C VAL A 16 -15.21 -5.40 -12.42
N ALA A 17 -16.01 -4.45 -11.96
CA ALA A 17 -16.09 -4.10 -10.55
C ALA A 17 -16.59 -5.29 -9.69
N ALA A 18 -17.57 -6.04 -10.18
CA ALA A 18 -18.05 -7.27 -9.54
C ALA A 18 -16.97 -8.36 -9.49
N ALA A 19 -16.22 -8.56 -10.58
CA ALA A 19 -15.11 -9.53 -10.60
C ALA A 19 -13.98 -9.14 -9.63
N PHE A 20 -13.65 -7.85 -9.53
CA PHE A 20 -12.70 -7.35 -8.53
C PHE A 20 -13.20 -7.54 -7.11
N LEU A 21 -14.48 -7.31 -6.86
CA LEU A 21 -15.08 -7.52 -5.55
C LEU A 21 -15.02 -8.99 -5.14
N GLN A 22 -15.51 -9.89 -5.99
CA GLN A 22 -15.49 -11.32 -5.72
C GLN A 22 -14.06 -11.83 -5.46
N THR A 23 -13.09 -11.36 -6.25
CA THR A 23 -11.67 -11.73 -6.06
C THR A 23 -11.11 -11.15 -4.75
N GLN A 24 -11.51 -9.94 -4.38
CA GLN A 24 -11.10 -9.28 -3.15
C GLN A 24 -11.62 -10.02 -1.91
N GLU A 25 -12.88 -10.40 -1.92
CA GLU A 25 -13.52 -11.16 -0.83
C GLU A 25 -12.88 -12.54 -0.70
N ALA A 26 -12.73 -13.28 -1.80
CA ALA A 26 -12.07 -14.58 -1.80
C ALA A 26 -10.61 -14.50 -1.32
N PHE A 27 -9.87 -13.46 -1.74
CA PHE A 27 -8.50 -13.23 -1.28
C PHE A 27 -8.44 -12.92 0.23
N GLY A 28 -9.38 -12.12 0.73
CA GLY A 28 -9.51 -11.83 2.17
C GLY A 28 -9.79 -13.09 2.99
N GLN A 29 -10.79 -13.86 2.58
CA GLN A 29 -11.15 -15.12 3.23
C GLN A 29 -10.02 -16.15 3.17
N ALA A 30 -9.28 -16.21 2.06
CA ALA A 30 -8.08 -17.04 1.96
C ALA A 30 -7.00 -16.59 2.95
N CYS A 31 -6.74 -15.28 3.09
CA CYS A 31 -5.81 -14.76 4.09
C CYS A 31 -6.23 -15.13 5.51
N ASP A 32 -7.52 -15.06 5.83
CA ASP A 32 -8.04 -15.45 7.15
C ASP A 32 -7.86 -16.95 7.41
N ALA A 33 -8.18 -17.82 6.45
CA ALA A 33 -7.98 -19.26 6.59
C ALA A 33 -6.51 -19.62 6.76
N ILE A 34 -5.62 -19.01 5.96
CA ILE A 34 -4.16 -19.19 6.10
C ILE A 34 -3.67 -18.70 7.46
N LEU A 35 -4.22 -17.60 7.97
CA LEU A 35 -3.85 -17.06 9.27
C LEU A 35 -4.19 -18.03 10.40
N GLN A 36 -5.37 -18.66 10.39
CA GLN A 36 -5.72 -19.65 11.42
C GLN A 36 -4.75 -20.84 11.41
N GLU A 37 -4.52 -21.44 10.23
CA GLU A 37 -3.58 -22.55 10.06
C GLU A 37 -2.15 -22.16 10.48
N ALA A 38 -1.71 -20.94 10.16
CA ALA A 38 -0.40 -20.42 10.58
C ALA A 38 -0.27 -20.26 12.11
N LEU A 39 -1.35 -19.86 12.78
CA LEU A 39 -1.38 -19.69 14.24
C LEU A 39 -1.41 -21.05 14.95
N GLU A 40 -2.22 -21.99 14.48
CA GLU A 40 -2.34 -23.36 15.00
C GLU A 40 -1.00 -24.12 14.87
N ALA A 41 -0.43 -24.13 13.66
CA ALA A 41 0.86 -24.77 13.39
C ALA A 41 2.07 -23.96 13.94
N LYS A 42 1.84 -22.74 14.45
CA LYS A 42 2.87 -21.78 14.90
C LYS A 42 3.92 -21.44 13.83
N VAL A 43 3.60 -21.63 12.56
CA VAL A 43 4.47 -21.38 11.41
C VAL A 43 4.33 -19.94 10.92
N ARG A 44 5.46 -19.29 10.65
CA ARG A 44 5.50 -17.92 10.09
C ARG A 44 6.29 -17.81 8.82
N ASN A 45 7.21 -18.75 8.55
CA ASN A 45 8.02 -18.77 7.35
C ASN A 45 7.13 -18.96 6.11
N PRO A 46 7.25 -18.11 5.07
CA PRO A 46 6.38 -18.19 3.90
C PRO A 46 6.54 -19.50 3.12
N ILE A 47 7.72 -20.12 3.13
CA ILE A 47 8.01 -21.37 2.41
C ILE A 47 7.35 -22.56 3.10
N GLU A 48 7.53 -22.67 4.42
CA GLU A 48 6.88 -23.70 5.23
C GLU A 48 5.36 -23.56 5.18
N LEU A 49 4.86 -22.32 5.34
CA LEU A 49 3.42 -22.04 5.26
C LEU A 49 2.86 -22.40 3.89
N HIS A 50 3.61 -22.15 2.81
CA HIS A 50 3.21 -22.56 1.47
C HIS A 50 3.01 -24.07 1.35
N ARG A 51 3.96 -24.88 1.86
CA ARG A 51 3.83 -26.35 1.84
C ARG A 51 2.60 -26.82 2.61
N LEU A 52 2.29 -26.17 3.74
CA LEU A 52 1.15 -26.51 4.59
C LEU A 52 -0.21 -26.22 3.94
N VAL A 53 -0.38 -25.03 3.35
CA VAL A 53 -1.73 -24.49 3.02
C VAL A 53 -2.02 -24.37 1.53
N TYR A 54 -1.02 -24.40 0.64
CA TYR A 54 -1.20 -24.03 -0.77
C TYR A 54 -2.28 -24.84 -1.48
N ALA A 55 -2.26 -26.18 -1.36
CA ALA A 55 -3.23 -27.06 -2.01
C ALA A 55 -4.65 -26.80 -1.50
N LYS A 56 -4.84 -26.81 -0.17
CA LYS A 56 -6.13 -26.55 0.49
C LYS A 56 -6.72 -25.20 0.08
N VAL A 57 -5.89 -24.15 0.05
CA VAL A 57 -6.33 -22.79 -0.30
C VAL A 57 -6.67 -22.67 -1.78
N ARG A 58 -5.86 -23.25 -2.68
CA ARG A 58 -6.15 -23.28 -4.13
C ARG A 58 -7.48 -23.98 -4.41
N GLU A 59 -7.72 -25.10 -3.75
CA GLU A 59 -8.93 -25.89 -3.94
C GLU A 59 -10.17 -25.18 -3.39
N LYS A 60 -10.10 -24.63 -2.17
CA LYS A 60 -11.24 -24.02 -1.47
C LYS A 60 -11.65 -22.68 -2.06
N PHE A 61 -10.69 -21.80 -2.35
CA PHE A 61 -10.98 -20.41 -2.77
C PHE A 61 -10.86 -20.20 -4.28
N LYS A 62 -10.44 -21.23 -5.03
CA LYS A 62 -10.27 -21.22 -6.50
C LYS A 62 -9.39 -20.06 -7.02
N LEU A 63 -8.54 -19.50 -6.17
CA LEU A 63 -7.59 -18.44 -6.53
C LEU A 63 -6.60 -18.96 -7.57
N SER A 64 -6.09 -18.07 -8.43
CA SER A 64 -4.97 -18.40 -9.30
C SER A 64 -3.71 -18.71 -8.48
N ALA A 65 -2.77 -19.46 -9.06
CA ALA A 65 -1.53 -19.84 -8.37
C ALA A 65 -0.80 -18.62 -7.77
N ASN A 66 -0.63 -17.55 -8.56
CA ASN A 66 0.01 -16.33 -8.09
C ASN A 66 -0.79 -15.63 -6.99
N LEU A 67 -2.12 -15.57 -7.08
CA LEU A 67 -2.96 -14.97 -6.02
C LEU A 67 -2.85 -15.77 -4.70
N THR A 68 -2.83 -17.10 -4.76
CA THR A 68 -2.62 -17.92 -3.55
C THR A 68 -1.25 -17.68 -2.93
N VAL A 69 -0.18 -17.65 -3.74
CA VAL A 69 1.17 -17.36 -3.25
C VAL A 69 1.23 -15.96 -2.60
N ARG A 70 0.56 -14.97 -3.19
CA ARG A 70 0.46 -13.62 -2.64
C ARG A 70 -0.29 -13.59 -1.30
N ALA A 71 -1.38 -14.36 -1.15
CA ALA A 71 -2.10 -14.49 0.11
C ALA A 71 -1.20 -15.08 1.22
N ILE A 72 -0.47 -16.16 0.91
CA ILE A 72 0.48 -16.80 1.83
C ILE A 72 1.56 -15.81 2.28
N ARG A 73 2.20 -15.13 1.32
CA ARG A 73 3.25 -14.14 1.60
C ARG A 73 2.71 -12.96 2.41
N ARG A 74 1.49 -12.52 2.13
CA ARG A 74 0.83 -11.42 2.86
C ARG A 74 0.61 -11.78 4.34
N VAL A 75 0.11 -12.97 4.62
CA VAL A 75 -0.10 -13.44 6.00
C VAL A 75 1.23 -13.57 6.73
N SER A 76 2.20 -14.24 6.11
CA SER A 76 3.56 -14.41 6.66
C SER A 76 4.20 -13.05 7.01
N ALA A 77 4.21 -12.09 6.08
CA ALA A 77 4.75 -10.75 6.31
C ALA A 77 4.01 -10.01 7.44
N GLY A 78 2.69 -10.16 7.54
CA GLY A 78 1.88 -9.60 8.61
C GLY A 78 2.27 -10.15 9.99
N LEU A 79 2.45 -11.47 10.09
CA LEU A 79 2.87 -12.15 11.32
C LEU A 79 4.28 -11.72 11.75
N PHE A 80 5.24 -11.68 10.83
CA PHE A 80 6.60 -11.20 11.10
C PHE A 80 6.60 -9.76 11.61
N ARG A 81 5.87 -8.85 10.94
CA ARG A 81 5.80 -7.44 11.33
C ARG A 81 5.23 -7.25 12.73
N LYS A 82 4.23 -8.03 13.12
CA LYS A 82 3.65 -7.96 14.46
C LYS A 82 4.59 -8.49 15.54
N LYS A 83 5.25 -9.63 15.30
CA LYS A 83 6.28 -10.17 16.20
C LYS A 83 7.38 -9.15 16.44
N ARG A 84 7.92 -8.55 15.37
CA ARG A 84 8.98 -7.52 15.46
C ARG A 84 8.56 -6.31 16.29
N LYS A 85 7.27 -5.94 16.25
CA LYS A 85 6.72 -4.81 17.02
C LYS A 85 6.17 -5.20 18.39
N GLN A 86 6.32 -6.46 18.82
CA GLN A 86 5.78 -6.98 20.07
C GLN A 86 4.26 -6.70 20.23
N ARG A 87 3.51 -6.76 19.12
CA ARG A 87 2.06 -6.50 19.09
C ARG A 87 1.28 -7.81 19.13
N PRO A 88 0.06 -7.82 19.71
CA PRO A 88 -0.79 -9.01 19.73
C PRO A 88 -1.07 -9.49 18.30
N LEU A 89 -1.03 -10.82 18.13
CA LEU A 89 -1.29 -11.47 16.85
C LEU A 89 -2.69 -11.11 16.34
N PRO A 90 -2.87 -10.92 15.02
CA PRO A 90 -4.18 -10.60 14.48
C PRO A 90 -5.12 -11.80 14.63
N LYS A 91 -6.38 -11.54 14.98
CA LYS A 91 -7.45 -12.55 14.93
C LYS A 91 -8.10 -12.65 13.54
N GLN A 92 -7.98 -11.60 12.74
CA GLN A 92 -8.61 -11.47 11.41
C GLN A 92 -7.84 -10.50 10.52
N PHE A 93 -7.99 -10.67 9.21
CA PHE A 93 -7.36 -9.92 8.14
C PHE A 93 -8.32 -8.84 7.62
N ARG A 94 -8.25 -7.63 8.21
CA ARG A 94 -9.23 -6.56 7.98
C ARG A 94 -9.16 -5.87 6.60
N ASN A 95 -8.03 -5.93 5.90
CA ASN A 95 -7.80 -5.14 4.68
C ASN A 95 -7.42 -6.05 3.52
N ALA A 96 -8.39 -6.49 2.72
CA ALA A 96 -8.12 -7.25 1.50
C ALA A 96 -7.72 -6.33 0.34
N SER A 97 -6.61 -5.58 0.45
CA SER A 97 -5.96 -5.11 -0.79
C SER A 97 -5.27 -6.29 -1.46
N ILE A 98 -5.30 -6.36 -2.79
CA ILE A 98 -4.65 -7.46 -3.52
C ILE A 98 -3.37 -6.93 -4.16
N GLU A 99 -2.24 -7.57 -3.87
CA GLU A 99 -0.97 -7.31 -4.54
C GLU A 99 -0.89 -8.13 -5.83
N TYR A 100 -0.45 -7.47 -6.88
CA TYR A 100 -0.20 -8.03 -8.19
C TYR A 100 1.26 -7.84 -8.59
N ASP A 101 1.80 -8.84 -9.30
CA ASP A 101 3.12 -8.82 -9.92
C ASP A 101 3.01 -8.97 -11.44
N ALA A 102 4.17 -8.96 -12.13
CA ALA A 102 4.24 -9.00 -13.58
C ALA A 102 3.53 -10.22 -14.22
N ARG A 103 3.27 -11.30 -13.48
CA ARG A 103 2.57 -12.48 -14.00
C ARG A 103 1.05 -12.32 -13.97
N ILE A 104 0.53 -11.46 -13.11
CA ILE A 104 -0.91 -11.26 -12.91
C ILE A 104 -1.37 -9.80 -13.12
N PHE A 105 -0.44 -8.90 -13.41
CA PHE A 105 -0.66 -7.51 -13.77
C PHE A 105 0.07 -7.15 -15.06
N THR A 106 -0.60 -6.38 -15.90
CA THR A 106 -0.03 -5.80 -17.12
C THR A 106 -0.51 -4.37 -17.25
N PHE A 107 0.38 -3.47 -17.59
CA PHE A 107 0.09 -2.07 -17.89
C PHE A 107 0.40 -1.78 -19.36
N TRP A 108 -0.54 -1.17 -20.05
CA TRP A 108 -0.39 -0.66 -21.42
C TRP A 108 -0.39 0.86 -21.39
N GLU A 109 0.72 1.43 -21.83
CA GLU A 109 0.94 2.87 -21.82
C GLU A 109 0.08 3.60 -22.88
N LYS A 110 -0.08 3.01 -24.07
CA LYS A 110 -0.77 3.62 -25.23
C LYS A 110 -2.18 4.14 -24.89
N ASP A 111 -2.93 3.38 -24.12
CA ASP A 111 -4.33 3.64 -23.75
C ASP A 111 -4.54 3.72 -22.23
N PHE A 112 -3.45 3.76 -21.47
CA PHE A 112 -3.46 3.74 -20.00
C PHE A 112 -4.37 2.65 -19.41
N ARG A 113 -4.31 1.47 -20.02
CA ARG A 113 -5.11 0.32 -19.66
C ARG A 113 -4.31 -0.62 -18.77
N VAL A 114 -4.98 -1.24 -17.83
CA VAL A 114 -4.42 -2.30 -17.00
C VAL A 114 -5.20 -3.59 -17.16
N SER A 115 -4.51 -4.72 -17.06
CA SER A 115 -5.10 -6.05 -16.96
C SER A 115 -4.72 -6.68 -15.62
N LEU A 116 -5.71 -7.14 -14.87
CA LEU A 116 -5.54 -7.80 -13.59
C LEU A 116 -6.18 -9.19 -13.63
N THR A 117 -5.49 -10.18 -13.08
CA THR A 117 -6.02 -11.54 -12.96
C THR A 117 -7.06 -11.61 -11.85
N THR A 118 -8.27 -12.04 -12.18
CA THR A 118 -9.38 -12.21 -11.24
C THR A 118 -9.78 -13.69 -11.15
N LEU A 119 -10.73 -14.02 -10.28
CA LEU A 119 -11.37 -15.35 -10.29
C LEU A 119 -12.09 -15.65 -11.61
N GLN A 120 -12.57 -14.62 -12.31
CA GLN A 120 -13.26 -14.74 -13.59
C GLN A 120 -12.33 -14.48 -14.80
N GLY A 121 -11.07 -14.90 -14.68
CA GLY A 121 -10.03 -14.65 -15.67
C GLY A 121 -9.44 -13.23 -15.60
N ARG A 122 -8.69 -12.82 -16.62
CA ARG A 122 -8.09 -11.47 -16.66
C ARG A 122 -9.13 -10.43 -17.05
N LYS A 123 -9.28 -9.39 -16.23
CA LYS A 123 -10.16 -8.24 -16.51
C LYS A 123 -9.32 -7.01 -16.83
N LYS A 124 -9.77 -6.27 -17.84
CA LYS A 124 -9.16 -5.02 -18.28
C LYS A 124 -9.94 -3.84 -17.71
N ALA A 125 -9.23 -2.79 -17.30
CA ALA A 125 -9.82 -1.53 -16.85
C ALA A 125 -8.95 -0.36 -17.32
N LEU A 126 -9.58 0.79 -17.57
CA LEU A 126 -8.87 2.01 -17.89
C LEU A 126 -8.48 2.74 -16.60
N LEU A 127 -7.32 3.37 -16.59
CA LEU A 127 -6.90 4.24 -15.51
C LEU A 127 -7.46 5.65 -15.77
N CYS A 128 -8.13 6.23 -14.78
CA CYS A 128 -8.41 7.66 -14.78
C CYS A 128 -7.13 8.39 -14.37
N ILE A 129 -6.49 9.06 -15.31
CA ILE A 129 -5.16 9.66 -15.20
C ILE A 129 -5.25 11.16 -15.40
N GLY A 130 -4.61 11.93 -14.52
CA GLY A 130 -4.31 13.35 -14.75
C GLY A 130 -2.85 13.54 -15.16
N ASP A 131 -2.45 14.80 -15.40
CA ASP A 131 -1.11 15.14 -15.92
C ASP A 131 0.03 14.58 -15.07
N TYR A 132 -0.14 14.59 -13.75
CA TYR A 132 0.83 14.03 -12.82
C TYR A 132 1.03 12.53 -13.03
N GLN A 133 -0.05 11.74 -13.06
CA GLN A 133 0.04 10.30 -13.26
C GLN A 133 0.56 9.97 -14.67
N LYS A 134 0.18 10.76 -15.67
CA LYS A 134 0.66 10.61 -17.04
C LYS A 134 2.18 10.75 -17.10
N LYS A 135 2.72 11.85 -16.57
CA LYS A 135 4.17 12.11 -16.49
C LYS A 135 4.90 11.01 -15.72
N ALA A 136 4.33 10.52 -14.62
CA ALA A 136 4.97 9.51 -13.80
C ALA A 136 4.99 8.09 -14.41
N LEU A 137 4.08 7.78 -15.34
CA LEU A 137 3.96 6.46 -15.96
C LEU A 137 4.53 6.39 -17.38
N LEU A 138 4.77 7.54 -18.03
CA LEU A 138 5.29 7.60 -19.39
C LEU A 138 6.69 6.96 -19.49
N GLY A 139 6.89 6.08 -20.46
CA GLY A 139 8.13 5.33 -20.66
C GLY A 139 8.45 4.30 -19.58
N LYS A 140 7.52 4.02 -18.66
CA LYS A 140 7.73 3.09 -17.54
C LYS A 140 7.04 1.75 -17.80
N LYS A 141 7.68 0.67 -17.35
CA LYS A 141 7.16 -0.70 -17.41
C LYS A 141 6.93 -1.25 -16.00
N PRO A 142 5.96 -0.71 -15.24
CA PRO A 142 5.73 -1.14 -13.87
C PRO A 142 5.37 -2.63 -13.82
N THR A 143 5.97 -3.34 -12.89
CA THR A 143 5.77 -4.79 -12.70
C THR A 143 4.89 -5.10 -11.50
N CYS A 144 4.70 -4.14 -10.60
CA CYS A 144 4.01 -4.34 -9.33
C CYS A 144 2.87 -3.33 -9.16
N ALA A 145 1.73 -3.81 -8.69
CA ALA A 145 0.58 -2.96 -8.40
C ALA A 145 -0.23 -3.51 -7.23
N THR A 146 -0.94 -2.65 -6.51
CA THR A 146 -1.85 -3.04 -5.43
C THR A 146 -3.25 -2.51 -5.71
N LEU A 147 -4.22 -3.41 -5.85
CA LEU A 147 -5.63 -3.09 -6.02
C LEU A 147 -6.25 -2.78 -4.64
N VAL A 148 -6.90 -1.63 -4.55
CA VAL A 148 -7.52 -1.13 -3.33
C VAL A 148 -8.94 -0.65 -3.63
N ARG A 149 -9.87 -1.02 -2.76
CA ARG A 149 -11.26 -0.53 -2.80
C ARG A 149 -11.44 0.57 -1.76
N ARG A 150 -12.09 1.68 -2.14
CA ARG A 150 -12.54 2.74 -1.22
C ARG A 150 -14.00 3.03 -1.49
N GLY A 151 -14.88 2.58 -0.61
CA GLY A 151 -16.33 2.65 -0.84
C GLY A 151 -16.74 1.85 -2.07
N LYS A 152 -17.35 2.51 -3.06
CA LYS A 152 -17.75 1.90 -4.34
C LYS A 152 -16.67 2.01 -5.43
N GLU A 153 -15.57 2.70 -5.14
CA GLU A 153 -14.55 3.02 -6.13
C GLU A 153 -13.31 2.13 -6.00
N TRP A 154 -12.67 1.90 -7.14
CA TRP A 154 -11.47 1.09 -7.25
C TRP A 154 -10.27 1.95 -7.61
N TYR A 155 -9.16 1.65 -6.95
CA TYR A 155 -7.88 2.33 -7.14
C TYR A 155 -6.79 1.29 -7.33
N LEU A 156 -5.84 1.61 -8.20
CA LEU A 156 -4.63 0.85 -8.41
C LEU A 156 -3.43 1.70 -7.98
N ASN A 157 -2.68 1.19 -7.00
CA ASN A 157 -1.42 1.77 -6.57
C ASN A 157 -0.31 1.08 -7.37
N ILE A 158 0.19 1.72 -8.42
CA ILE A 158 1.22 1.20 -9.32
C ILE A 158 2.58 1.60 -8.77
N VAL A 159 3.49 0.63 -8.64
CA VAL A 159 4.87 0.89 -8.23
C VAL A 159 5.71 1.16 -9.47
N VAL A 160 6.35 2.32 -9.49
CA VAL A 160 7.26 2.78 -10.54
C VAL A 160 8.67 2.79 -9.95
N GLU A 161 9.59 2.18 -10.68
CA GLU A 161 11.01 2.24 -10.38
C GLU A 161 11.62 3.44 -11.14
N GLU A 162 12.31 4.28 -10.39
CA GLU A 162 13.05 5.43 -10.89
C GLU A 162 14.55 5.16 -10.70
N GLU A 163 15.31 5.43 -11.75
CA GLU A 163 16.77 5.41 -11.65
C GLU A 163 17.20 6.47 -10.64
N GLU A 164 18.03 6.06 -9.70
CA GLU A 164 18.66 7.03 -8.81
C GLU A 164 19.65 7.84 -9.63
N LEU A 165 19.60 9.15 -9.46
CA LEU A 165 20.67 10.01 -9.94
C LEU A 165 21.98 9.52 -9.33
N PRO A 166 23.08 9.51 -10.10
CA PRO A 166 24.38 9.15 -9.56
C PRO A 166 24.66 10.04 -8.35
N LEU A 167 25.30 9.45 -7.34
CA LEU A 167 25.82 10.21 -6.21
C LEU A 167 26.70 11.32 -6.77
N LYS A 168 26.38 12.57 -6.44
CA LYS A 168 27.28 13.68 -6.74
C LYS A 168 28.51 13.51 -5.86
N GLU A 169 29.67 13.41 -6.49
CA GLU A 169 30.96 13.48 -5.80
C GLU A 169 31.11 14.87 -5.15
N GLY A 170 31.64 14.92 -3.94
CA GLY A 170 31.80 16.18 -3.21
C GLY A 170 32.03 15.97 -1.71
N PRO A 171 32.36 17.05 -0.99
CA PRO A 171 32.51 17.01 0.46
C PRO A 171 31.19 16.62 1.12
N ALA A 172 31.27 15.77 2.15
CA ALA A 172 30.11 15.45 2.96
C ALA A 172 29.59 16.72 3.67
N VAL A 173 28.28 16.96 3.60
CA VAL A 173 27.64 18.05 4.34
C VAL A 173 26.99 17.47 5.59
N GLY A 174 27.44 17.93 6.76
CA GLY A 174 26.78 17.62 8.03
C GLY A 174 25.45 18.35 8.10
N ILE A 175 24.38 17.65 8.48
CA ILE A 175 23.03 18.22 8.64
C ILE A 175 22.60 18.02 10.10
N ASP A 176 22.37 19.13 10.80
CA ASP A 176 21.77 19.15 12.13
C ASP A 176 20.31 19.63 12.07
N LEU A 177 19.45 19.06 12.93
CA LEU A 177 18.01 19.32 12.94
C LEU A 177 17.59 19.85 14.32
N GLY A 178 17.18 21.11 14.37
CA GLY A 178 16.84 21.81 15.60
C GLY A 178 15.40 22.34 15.68
N LEU A 179 15.11 23.00 16.81
CA LEU A 179 13.87 23.76 17.00
C LEU A 179 13.98 25.17 16.42
N ILE A 180 15.07 25.88 16.74
CA ILE A 180 15.34 27.24 16.26
C ILE A 180 15.59 27.20 14.74
N ASN A 181 16.51 26.34 14.31
CA ASN A 181 16.79 26.05 12.91
C ASN A 181 16.25 24.66 12.58
N THR A 182 15.28 24.56 11.68
CA THR A 182 14.73 23.27 11.23
C THR A 182 15.80 22.42 10.58
N VAL A 183 16.71 23.07 9.85
CA VAL A 183 17.90 22.47 9.24
C VAL A 183 19.05 23.47 9.43
N TYR A 184 20.19 22.99 9.87
CA TYR A 184 21.46 23.71 9.84
C TYR A 184 22.51 22.81 9.20
N THR A 185 23.35 23.36 8.32
CA THR A 185 24.36 22.59 7.59
C THR A 185 25.76 23.05 7.94
N SER A 186 26.75 22.15 7.80
CA SER A 186 28.16 22.51 7.96
C SER A 186 28.66 23.53 6.93
N THR A 187 27.88 23.81 5.88
CA THR A 187 28.11 24.84 4.87
C THR A 187 27.38 26.15 5.18
N GLU A 188 27.01 26.38 6.45
CA GLU A 188 26.35 27.60 6.95
C GLU A 188 24.96 27.90 6.36
N PHE A 189 24.40 27.00 5.55
CA PHE A 189 23.01 27.08 5.14
C PHE A 189 22.10 26.67 6.30
N PHE A 190 21.07 27.48 6.54
CA PHE A 190 20.04 27.18 7.54
C PHE A 190 18.63 27.49 7.04
N LEU A 191 17.66 26.77 7.60
CA LEU A 191 16.24 27.02 7.44
C LEU A 191 15.63 27.29 8.80
N GLU A 192 15.10 28.50 8.98
CA GLU A 192 14.48 28.90 10.24
C GLU A 192 13.26 28.03 10.60
N GLY A 193 13.08 27.78 11.89
CA GLY A 193 12.01 26.98 12.46
C GLY A 193 10.82 27.77 12.96
N ALA A 194 10.85 29.10 12.97
CA ALA A 194 9.82 29.95 13.57
C ALA A 194 8.41 29.66 13.02
N SER A 195 8.26 29.67 11.69
CA SER A 195 6.98 29.37 11.02
C SER A 195 6.43 27.99 11.36
N ARG A 196 7.30 26.98 11.46
CA ARG A 196 6.95 25.61 11.88
C ARG A 196 6.52 25.57 13.34
N GLN A 197 7.21 26.30 14.23
CA GLN A 197 6.82 26.39 15.63
C GLN A 197 5.47 27.07 15.79
N ASP A 198 5.21 28.17 15.07
CA ASP A 198 3.93 28.87 15.12
C ASP A 198 2.79 28.02 14.57
N PHE A 199 3.02 27.30 13.47
CA PHE A 199 2.07 26.31 12.96
C PHE A 199 1.75 25.24 14.01
N LYS A 200 2.77 24.70 14.69
CA LYS A 200 2.58 23.71 15.77
C LYS A 200 1.79 24.30 16.94
N LYS A 201 2.12 25.50 17.39
CA LYS A 201 1.42 26.21 18.47
C LYS A 201 -0.06 26.44 18.11
N GLN A 202 -0.35 26.92 16.90
CA GLN A 202 -1.72 27.10 16.42
C GLN A 202 -2.49 25.78 16.38
N ARG A 203 -1.90 24.70 15.85
CA ARG A 203 -2.53 23.37 15.83
C ARG A 203 -2.78 22.81 17.22
N ALA A 204 -1.86 23.04 18.17
CA ALA A 204 -2.04 22.65 19.56
C ALA A 204 -3.21 23.40 20.22
N LYS A 205 -3.32 24.71 20.02
CA LYS A 205 -4.46 25.52 20.50
C LYS A 205 -5.80 25.04 19.95
N ILE A 206 -5.86 24.80 18.62
CA ILE A 206 -7.07 24.27 17.97
C ILE A 206 -7.44 22.89 18.54
N ARG A 207 -6.46 21.99 18.68
CA ARG A 207 -6.67 20.65 19.23
C ARG A 207 -7.19 20.72 20.67
N ALA A 208 -6.58 21.54 21.53
CA ALA A 208 -7.02 21.73 22.92
C ALA A 208 -8.46 22.26 23.00
N SER A 209 -8.81 23.26 22.18
CA SER A 209 -10.17 23.82 22.14
C SER A 209 -11.21 22.80 21.64
N LEU A 210 -10.86 21.97 20.65
CA LEU A 210 -11.77 20.91 20.18
C LEU A 210 -11.92 19.81 21.22
N GLN A 211 -10.84 19.43 21.90
CA GLN A 211 -10.85 18.43 22.97
C GLN A 211 -11.68 18.88 24.18
N SER A 212 -11.56 20.14 24.61
CA SER A 212 -12.34 20.67 25.74
C SER A 212 -13.84 20.73 25.46
N LYS A 213 -14.24 21.01 24.21
CA LYS A 213 -15.65 21.02 23.80
C LYS A 213 -16.31 19.64 23.79
N ALA A 214 -15.54 18.57 23.60
CA ALA A 214 -15.99 17.16 23.64
C ALA A 214 -17.27 16.82 22.83
N THR A 215 -17.63 17.59 21.80
CA THR A 215 -18.83 17.32 20.99
C THR A 215 -18.54 16.32 19.88
N ARG A 216 -19.58 15.65 19.37
CA ARG A 216 -19.49 14.76 18.20
C ARG A 216 -18.83 15.44 16.98
N GLY A 217 -19.12 16.73 16.78
CA GLY A 217 -18.49 17.56 15.72
C GLY A 217 -17.00 17.82 15.98
N SER A 218 -16.63 18.10 17.22
CA SER A 218 -15.22 18.27 17.62
C SER A 218 -14.41 16.99 17.43
N HIS A 219 -14.97 15.83 17.81
CA HIS A 219 -14.33 14.53 17.58
C HIS A 219 -14.14 14.21 16.09
N LYS A 220 -15.06 14.66 15.22
CA LYS A 220 -14.91 14.51 13.76
C LYS A 220 -13.79 15.38 13.20
N LYS A 221 -13.60 16.60 13.72
CA LYS A 221 -12.52 17.53 13.31
C LYS A 221 -11.13 17.14 13.83
N LEU A 222 -11.05 16.33 14.88
CA LEU A 222 -9.80 15.82 15.45
C LEU A 222 -9.25 14.57 14.73
N ARG A 223 -10.05 13.92 13.87
CA ARG A 223 -9.68 12.71 13.11
C ARG A 223 -8.86 13.01 11.87
#